data_AF-A0A7S0L7X5-F1
#
_entry.id   AF-A0A7S0L7X5-F1
#
_cell.length_a   1.000
_cell.length_b   1.000
_cell.length_c   1.000
_cell.angle_alpha   90.00
_cell.angle_beta   90.00
_cell.angle_gamma   90.00
#
_symmetry.space_group_name_H-M   'P 1'
#
loop_
_entity.id
_entity.type
_entity.pdbx_description
1 polymer ?
#
loop_
_entity_poly.entity_id
_entity_poly.type
_entity_poly.pdbx_seq_one_letter_code
_entity_poly.pdbx_strand_id
1 'polypeptide(L)'
;MEFGSRVPALLAALPTNPVRQFQLCYCTWLTLVMCLNIRHHTRFYRWFYSSGISLAEKRGLGAHPSKIYKMITPPTLTPSQLPVAGAAFTACLALSCTPLAPRVFLFIGFLLYFLYFPQLFAETTLSGHSSILIPSILLLLSCSPSLDHEVGLWKGDTTVWPLQLIRLYIGSGYFSSGMCKLLCGIRFKRFWGRGSTLQYYVFEGMWSRPAPPLIKSLQWFLLKSPMLMTGKACTALVFETGFIFAVFNDNIALVFGIAGFFFHGGILVLQGLDFVSYWSPALLAFVIPLGQPTSELLRAGWEQENSWFLPAAIYTALQVLVAVSLYDLWLDDILPFSCCPMFMPPRSPYDKLPKWWTMTDAPLNGTTRAAGAMEPLYWSPASCIFKMSLDEAGLLPQKVVWFGSSTGCPPEVRDKFIDAECRDRPFMVFANFEFSAELKDLLHRVMDEVNNNPPSRAWDAHKMHELLTLQQQCLDAFNLCAAAARARDSPKPIANGSATSELRQCK
;
A
#
# COMPACT_ATOMS: atom_id res chain seq x y z
N MET A 1 0.73 -40.99 -4.49
CA MET A 1 1.87 -40.14 -4.10
C MET A 1 1.52 -39.47 -2.79
N GLU A 2 2.02 -40.01 -1.68
CA GLU A 2 1.83 -39.46 -0.34
C GLU A 2 2.86 -38.34 -0.10
N PHE A 3 2.47 -37.11 -0.37
CA PHE A 3 3.15 -35.93 0.18
C PHE A 3 2.61 -35.70 1.60
N GLY A 4 3.07 -36.45 2.61
CA GLY A 4 2.45 -36.34 3.93
C GLY A 4 3.14 -37.04 5.09
N SER A 5 4.36 -36.66 5.47
CA SER A 5 4.88 -37.11 6.78
C SER A 5 5.92 -36.22 7.49
N ARG A 6 6.38 -35.10 6.92
CA ARG A 6 7.44 -34.28 7.57
C ARG A 6 7.09 -32.82 7.89
N VAL A 7 5.89 -32.37 7.56
CA VAL A 7 5.28 -31.14 8.09
C VAL A 7 4.67 -31.27 9.53
N PRO A 8 4.44 -32.46 10.16
CA PRO A 8 3.67 -32.52 11.42
C PRO A 8 4.30 -31.89 12.67
N ALA A 9 5.63 -31.90 12.83
CA ALA A 9 6.22 -31.62 14.14
C ALA A 9 6.09 -30.15 14.59
N LEU A 10 6.17 -29.19 13.66
CA LEU A 10 6.01 -27.77 13.97
C LEU A 10 4.54 -27.37 14.13
N LEU A 11 3.63 -28.05 13.42
CA LEU A 11 2.18 -27.82 13.51
C LEU A 11 1.56 -28.50 14.74
N ALA A 12 2.14 -29.61 15.22
CA ALA A 12 1.69 -30.30 16.43
C ALA A 12 1.91 -29.48 17.72
N ALA A 13 2.77 -28.47 17.69
CA ALA A 13 2.99 -27.53 18.79
C ALA A 13 2.04 -26.32 18.76
N LEU A 14 1.25 -26.15 17.69
CA LEU A 14 0.29 -25.05 17.60
C LEU A 14 -0.98 -25.36 18.40
N PRO A 15 -1.63 -24.36 19.00
CA PRO A 15 -2.92 -24.52 19.66
C PRO A 15 -3.94 -25.19 18.77
N THR A 16 -4.83 -26.01 19.33
CA THR A 16 -5.91 -26.65 18.56
C THR A 16 -6.97 -25.65 18.09
N ASN A 17 -7.09 -24.50 18.76
CA ASN A 17 -8.05 -23.44 18.40
C ASN A 17 -7.60 -22.68 17.12
N PRO A 18 -8.36 -22.75 16.01
CA PRO A 18 -8.02 -22.06 14.76
C PRO A 18 -7.89 -20.54 14.90
N VAL A 19 -8.72 -19.91 15.74
CA VAL A 19 -8.67 -18.45 15.97
C VAL A 19 -7.34 -18.06 16.62
N ARG A 20 -6.88 -18.87 17.57
CA ARG A 20 -5.60 -18.66 18.23
C ARG A 20 -4.43 -18.88 17.27
N GLN A 21 -4.47 -19.93 16.45
CA GLN A 21 -3.44 -20.17 15.43
C GLN A 21 -3.29 -18.95 14.50
N PHE A 22 -4.41 -18.44 13.97
CA PHE A 22 -4.42 -17.24 13.14
C PHE A 22 -3.82 -16.04 13.88
N GLN A 23 -4.32 -15.78 15.10
CA GLN A 23 -3.90 -14.62 15.89
C GLN A 23 -2.39 -14.67 16.20
N LEU A 24 -1.85 -15.82 16.57
CA LEU A 24 -0.43 -15.99 16.84
C LEU A 24 0.42 -15.68 15.60
N CYS A 25 0.06 -16.26 14.44
CA CYS A 25 0.78 -16.03 13.20
C CYS A 25 0.68 -14.56 12.75
N TYR A 26 -0.53 -13.99 12.79
CA TYR A 26 -0.80 -12.60 12.40
C TYR A 26 -0.04 -11.60 13.29
N CYS A 27 -0.17 -11.71 14.61
CA CYS A 27 0.44 -10.78 15.55
C CYS A 27 1.97 -10.95 15.60
N THR A 28 2.48 -12.18 15.46
CA THR A 28 3.93 -12.41 15.34
C THR A 28 4.48 -11.79 14.07
N TRP A 29 3.82 -11.96 12.93
CA TRP A 29 4.21 -11.32 11.68
C TRP A 29 4.28 -9.80 11.83
N LEU A 30 3.20 -9.18 12.33
CA LEU A 30 3.17 -7.74 12.54
C LEU A 30 4.22 -7.26 13.54
N THR A 31 4.48 -8.03 14.62
CA THR A 31 5.54 -7.73 15.58
C THR A 31 6.90 -7.68 14.89
N LEU A 32 7.22 -8.68 14.07
CA LEU A 32 8.48 -8.74 13.32
C LEU A 32 8.60 -7.56 12.35
N VAL A 33 7.55 -7.31 11.56
CA VAL A 33 7.51 -6.18 10.62
C VAL A 33 7.69 -4.85 11.33
N MET A 34 7.05 -4.65 12.49
CA MET A 34 7.20 -3.45 13.30
C MET A 34 8.63 -3.32 13.84
N CYS A 35 9.21 -4.38 14.38
CA CYS A 35 10.59 -4.39 14.86
C CYS A 35 11.61 -4.02 13.76
N LEU A 36 11.38 -4.49 12.53
CA LEU A 36 12.23 -4.18 11.38
C LEU A 36 12.08 -2.73 10.91
N ASN A 37 10.87 -2.17 10.96
CA ASN A 37 10.57 -0.88 10.31
C ASN A 37 10.45 0.32 11.27
N ILE A 38 10.27 0.13 12.58
CA ILE A 38 10.01 1.22 13.54
C ILE A 38 11.10 2.31 13.54
N ARG A 39 12.37 1.92 13.34
CA ARG A 39 13.49 2.87 13.23
C ARG A 39 13.37 3.74 11.99
N HIS A 40 13.02 3.13 10.85
CA HIS A 40 12.82 3.85 9.59
C HIS A 40 11.62 4.79 9.67
N HIS A 41 10.52 4.35 10.26
CA HIS A 41 9.33 5.19 10.49
C HIS A 41 9.64 6.36 11.42
N THR A 42 10.37 6.13 12.52
CA THR A 42 10.76 7.19 13.46
C THR A 42 11.66 8.23 12.80
N ARG A 43 12.63 7.78 11.99
CA ARG A 43 13.51 8.69 11.24
C ARG A 43 12.73 9.51 10.22
N PHE A 44 11.87 8.85 9.43
CA PHE A 44 11.00 9.51 8.47
C PHE A 44 10.12 10.56 9.16
N TYR A 45 9.42 10.17 10.21
CA TYR A 45 8.51 11.07 10.90
C TYR A 45 9.21 12.25 11.56
N ARG A 46 10.40 12.05 12.16
CA ARG A 46 11.17 13.15 12.73
C ARG A 46 11.51 14.19 11.67
N TRP A 47 11.98 13.75 10.50
CA TRP A 47 12.23 14.64 9.37
C TRP A 47 10.93 15.31 8.91
N PHE A 48 9.88 14.51 8.65
CA PHE A 48 8.61 15.00 8.11
C PHE A 48 7.99 16.06 9.02
N TYR A 49 7.92 15.78 10.32
CA TYR A 49 7.41 16.68 11.36
C TYR A 49 8.14 18.03 11.38
N SER A 50 9.46 18.04 11.18
CA SER A 50 10.26 19.28 11.18
C SER A 50 10.56 19.83 9.79
N SER A 51 9.95 19.27 8.74
CA SER A 51 10.33 19.59 7.35
C SER A 51 9.90 20.98 6.90
N GLY A 52 8.88 21.57 7.55
CA GLY A 52 8.24 22.81 7.10
C GLY A 52 7.27 22.61 5.93
N ILE A 53 7.07 21.38 5.46
CA ILE A 53 6.06 21.05 4.44
C ILE A 53 4.67 21.13 5.09
N SER A 54 3.71 21.83 4.48
CA SER A 54 2.35 22.01 5.03
C SER A 54 1.62 20.68 5.28
N LEU A 55 1.91 19.66 4.47
CA LEU A 55 1.38 18.31 4.63
C LEU A 55 1.78 17.67 5.98
N ALA A 56 2.93 18.06 6.54
CA ALA A 56 3.42 17.55 7.82
C ALA A 56 2.61 18.03 9.03
N GLU A 57 1.68 18.96 8.84
CA GLU A 57 0.73 19.40 9.86
C GLU A 57 -0.53 18.52 9.90
N LYS A 58 -0.72 17.66 8.90
CA LYS A 58 -1.94 16.84 8.73
C LYS A 58 -1.71 15.39 9.11
N ARG A 59 -2.76 14.69 9.51
CA ARG A 59 -2.72 13.26 9.87
C ARG A 59 -3.88 12.54 9.22
N GLY A 60 -3.69 11.28 8.86
CA GLY A 60 -4.80 10.50 8.30
C GLY A 60 -4.42 9.08 7.94
N LEU A 61 -5.34 8.37 7.30
CA LEU A 61 -5.12 6.99 6.86
C LEU A 61 -5.06 6.96 5.34
N GLY A 62 -4.53 5.89 4.77
CA GLY A 62 -4.48 5.81 3.32
C GLY A 62 -3.34 6.65 2.75
N ALA A 63 -3.56 7.15 1.53
CA ALA A 63 -2.70 8.16 0.91
C ALA A 63 -3.13 9.60 1.32
N HIS A 64 -4.22 9.74 2.07
CA HIS A 64 -4.86 11.01 2.39
C HIS A 64 -4.67 11.38 3.85
N PRO A 65 -4.69 12.67 4.20
CA PRO A 65 -4.90 13.11 5.58
C PRO A 65 -6.39 12.93 5.97
N SER A 66 -6.97 11.75 5.71
CA SER A 66 -8.38 11.46 5.97
C SER A 66 -8.64 11.19 7.44
N LYS A 67 -9.81 11.62 7.92
CA LYS A 67 -10.25 11.35 9.30
C LYS A 67 -10.55 9.87 9.47
N ILE A 68 -10.31 9.35 10.68
CA ILE A 68 -10.67 7.98 11.06
C ILE A 68 -12.19 7.83 10.98
N TYR A 69 -12.66 6.86 10.19
CA TYR A 69 -14.05 6.67 9.81
C TYR A 69 -14.72 7.93 9.26
N LYS A 70 -13.95 8.85 8.65
CA LYS A 70 -14.38 10.19 8.22
C LYS A 70 -14.85 11.12 9.36
N MET A 71 -14.76 10.69 10.61
CA MET A 71 -15.32 11.40 11.77
C MET A 71 -14.25 11.98 12.70
N ILE A 72 -13.23 11.18 13.03
CA ILE A 72 -12.29 11.52 14.10
C ILE A 72 -10.95 11.96 13.49
N THR A 73 -10.52 13.18 13.77
CA THR A 73 -9.18 13.64 13.39
C THR A 73 -8.15 12.95 14.28
N PRO A 74 -7.16 12.21 13.71
CA PRO A 74 -6.10 11.62 14.52
C PRO A 74 -5.30 12.69 15.28
N PRO A 75 -4.89 12.43 16.53
CA PRO A 75 -4.04 13.36 17.26
C PRO A 75 -2.67 13.45 16.59
N THR A 76 -2.01 14.60 16.72
CA THR A 76 -0.62 14.77 16.27
C THR A 76 0.32 14.35 17.39
N LEU A 77 1.19 13.38 17.11
CA LEU A 77 2.25 12.98 18.04
C LEU A 77 3.51 13.84 17.86
N THR A 78 4.29 14.01 18.91
CA THR A 78 5.64 14.57 18.78
C THR A 78 6.63 13.50 18.28
N PRO A 79 7.81 13.88 17.77
CA PRO A 79 8.87 12.92 17.41
C PRO A 79 9.33 12.02 18.57
N SER A 80 9.11 12.39 19.83
CA SER A 80 9.38 11.55 21.00
C SER A 80 8.23 10.63 21.35
N GLN A 81 6.97 11.04 21.12
CA GLN A 81 5.80 10.22 21.37
C GLN A 81 5.62 9.11 20.35
N LEU A 82 5.95 9.34 19.07
CA LEU A 82 5.82 8.32 18.02
C LEU A 82 6.54 7.00 18.35
N PRO A 83 7.84 6.96 18.69
CA PRO A 83 8.51 5.70 18.99
C PRO A 83 7.93 5.01 20.23
N VAL A 84 7.40 5.76 21.20
CA VAL A 84 6.70 5.19 22.37
C VAL A 84 5.39 4.53 21.93
N ALA A 85 4.58 5.20 21.11
CA ALA A 85 3.35 4.64 20.57
C ALA A 85 3.63 3.39 19.72
N GLY A 86 4.66 3.43 18.87
CA GLY A 86 5.08 2.28 18.06
C GLY A 86 5.59 1.11 18.90
N ALA A 87 6.38 1.37 19.93
CA ALA A 87 6.85 0.34 20.87
C ALA A 87 5.72 -0.26 21.69
N ALA A 88 4.79 0.56 22.18
CA ALA A 88 3.60 0.11 22.89
C ALA A 88 2.70 -0.75 21.99
N PHE A 89 2.49 -0.34 20.74
CA PHE A 89 1.72 -1.12 19.76
C PHE A 89 2.39 -2.48 19.51
N THR A 90 3.70 -2.48 19.28
CA THR A 90 4.50 -3.70 19.08
C THR A 90 4.46 -4.62 20.31
N ALA A 91 4.55 -4.05 21.51
CA ALA A 91 4.45 -4.79 22.76
C ALA A 91 3.05 -5.40 22.93
N CYS A 92 1.97 -4.68 22.59
CA CYS A 92 0.62 -5.23 22.62
C CYS A 92 0.46 -6.42 21.66
N LEU A 93 1.01 -6.32 20.44
CA LEU A 93 1.01 -7.44 19.50
C LEU A 93 1.77 -8.65 20.07
N ALA A 94 2.98 -8.44 20.60
CA ALA A 94 3.78 -9.52 21.19
C ALA A 94 3.12 -10.13 22.44
N LEU A 95 2.60 -9.31 23.34
CA LEU A 95 1.90 -9.75 24.55
C LEU A 95 0.59 -10.46 24.22
N SER A 96 -0.08 -10.09 23.13
CA SER A 96 -1.26 -10.82 22.65
C SER A 96 -0.93 -12.26 22.25
N CYS A 97 0.32 -12.57 21.90
CA CYS A 97 0.77 -13.93 21.64
C CYS A 97 0.99 -14.78 22.91
N THR A 98 0.88 -14.20 24.10
CA THR A 98 0.99 -14.91 25.37
C THR A 98 -0.40 -15.31 25.89
N PRO A 99 -0.51 -16.28 26.81
CA PRO A 99 -1.76 -16.62 27.49
C PRO A 99 -1.98 -15.71 28.71
N LEU A 100 -1.81 -14.40 28.59
CA LEU A 100 -2.08 -13.46 29.70
C LEU A 100 -3.47 -12.83 29.57
N ALA A 101 -3.62 -11.95 28.57
CA ALA A 101 -4.88 -11.26 28.29
C ALA A 101 -4.95 -10.89 26.79
N PRO A 102 -4.96 -11.88 25.89
CA PRO A 102 -4.76 -11.65 24.46
C PRO A 102 -5.74 -10.63 23.89
N ARG A 103 -7.03 -10.73 24.23
CA ARG A 103 -8.08 -9.82 23.75
C ARG A 103 -7.88 -8.38 24.23
N VAL A 104 -7.45 -8.20 25.46
CA VAL A 104 -7.17 -6.86 26.02
C VAL A 104 -6.02 -6.22 25.27
N PHE A 105 -4.93 -6.95 25.05
CA PHE A 105 -3.79 -6.45 24.29
C PHE A 105 -4.14 -6.19 22.81
N LEU A 106 -5.00 -7.00 22.19
CA LEU A 106 -5.51 -6.76 20.83
C LEU A 106 -6.35 -5.47 20.78
N PHE A 107 -7.23 -5.24 21.76
CA PHE A 107 -8.05 -4.03 21.83
C PHE A 107 -7.20 -2.78 22.06
N ILE A 108 -6.22 -2.83 22.97
CA ILE A 108 -5.26 -1.74 23.17
C ILE A 108 -4.45 -1.52 21.88
N GLY A 109 -4.02 -2.58 21.21
CA GLY A 109 -3.36 -2.52 19.91
C GLY A 109 -4.22 -1.82 18.84
N PHE A 110 -5.52 -2.12 18.79
CA PHE A 110 -6.48 -1.43 17.93
C PHE A 110 -6.52 0.08 18.19
N LEU A 111 -6.54 0.51 19.46
CA LEU A 111 -6.51 1.94 19.80
C LEU A 111 -5.17 2.59 19.43
N LEU A 112 -4.05 1.90 19.73
CA LEU A 112 -2.70 2.38 19.44
C LEU A 112 -2.42 2.48 17.92
N TYR A 113 -3.08 1.65 17.09
CA TYR A 113 -3.01 1.77 15.64
C TYR A 113 -3.38 3.19 15.19
N PHE A 114 -4.48 3.73 15.71
CA PHE A 114 -4.97 5.08 15.36
C PHE A 114 -4.13 6.22 15.95
N LEU A 115 -3.22 5.93 16.87
CA LEU A 115 -2.22 6.90 17.31
C LEU A 115 -0.98 6.86 16.40
N TYR A 116 -0.53 5.66 16.01
CA TYR A 116 0.75 5.45 15.33
C TYR A 116 0.68 5.58 13.81
N PHE A 117 -0.17 4.80 13.13
CA PHE A 117 -0.16 4.72 11.66
C PHE A 117 -0.59 6.03 10.99
N PRO A 118 -1.53 6.83 11.55
CA PRO A 118 -1.89 8.10 10.92
C PRO A 118 -0.78 9.14 10.84
N GLN A 119 0.29 8.96 11.62
CA GLN A 119 1.48 9.81 11.57
C GLN A 119 2.33 9.54 10.34
N LEU A 120 2.11 8.40 9.67
CA LEU A 120 2.97 7.84 8.64
C LEU A 120 2.25 7.71 7.29
N PHE A 121 1.09 8.33 7.10
CA PHE A 121 0.30 8.26 5.85
C PHE A 121 1.08 8.73 4.61
N ALA A 122 2.11 9.56 4.79
CA ALA A 122 2.94 10.05 3.71
C ALA A 122 4.14 9.12 3.35
N GLU A 123 4.31 8.03 4.10
CA GLU A 123 5.45 7.11 3.98
C GLU A 123 5.16 6.02 2.92
N THR A 124 6.15 5.63 2.11
CA THR A 124 5.99 4.74 0.92
C THR A 124 5.40 3.35 1.20
N THR A 125 5.64 2.78 2.38
CA THR A 125 5.11 1.45 2.74
C THR A 125 3.79 1.50 3.51
N LEU A 126 3.48 2.65 4.12
CA LEU A 126 2.28 2.86 4.93
C LEU A 126 1.22 3.74 4.27
N SER A 127 1.57 4.42 3.18
CA SER A 127 0.67 5.15 2.31
C SER A 127 -0.27 4.20 1.57
N GLY A 128 -1.41 4.74 1.14
CA GLY A 128 -2.47 3.95 0.52
C GLY A 128 -3.04 2.90 1.48
N HIS A 129 -3.53 1.80 0.93
CA HIS A 129 -4.37 0.88 1.69
C HIS A 129 -3.58 -0.21 2.46
N SER A 130 -2.25 -0.15 2.52
CA SER A 130 -1.43 -1.28 2.99
C SER A 130 -1.70 -1.69 4.45
N SER A 131 -1.93 -0.72 5.33
CA SER A 131 -2.07 -0.95 6.78
C SER A 131 -3.51 -0.97 7.30
N ILE A 132 -4.50 -0.65 6.45
CA ILE A 132 -5.88 -0.37 6.92
C ILE A 132 -6.62 -1.60 7.45
N LEU A 133 -6.17 -2.82 7.13
CA LEU A 133 -6.77 -4.05 7.66
C LEU A 133 -6.40 -4.31 9.13
N ILE A 134 -5.29 -3.75 9.61
CA ILE A 134 -4.80 -3.96 10.97
C ILE A 134 -5.86 -3.65 12.03
N PRO A 135 -6.43 -2.42 12.10
CA PRO A 135 -7.40 -2.11 13.15
C PRO A 135 -8.63 -3.02 13.07
N SER A 136 -9.12 -3.33 11.88
CA SER A 136 -10.29 -4.18 11.69
C SER A 136 -10.05 -5.60 12.19
N ILE A 137 -8.89 -6.20 11.91
CA ILE A 137 -8.55 -7.55 12.38
C ILE A 137 -8.32 -7.57 13.89
N LEU A 138 -7.61 -6.59 14.42
CA LEU A 138 -7.39 -6.48 15.87
C LEU A 138 -8.69 -6.33 16.64
N LEU A 139 -9.63 -5.51 16.15
CA LEU A 139 -10.95 -5.34 16.75
C LEU A 139 -11.75 -6.65 16.72
N LEU A 140 -11.86 -7.29 15.54
CA LEU A 140 -12.60 -8.56 15.40
C LEU A 140 -12.02 -9.68 16.28
N LEU A 141 -10.69 -9.77 16.39
CA LEU A 141 -10.04 -10.71 17.31
C LEU A 141 -10.23 -10.33 18.78
N SER A 142 -10.25 -9.05 19.14
CA SER A 142 -10.53 -8.62 20.52
C SER A 142 -11.95 -8.99 20.97
N CYS A 143 -12.87 -9.17 20.03
CA CYS A 143 -14.21 -9.68 20.26
C CYS A 143 -14.29 -11.22 20.34
N SER A 144 -13.18 -11.97 20.28
CA SER A 144 -13.20 -13.44 20.25
C SER A 144 -13.04 -14.07 21.64
N PRO A 145 -14.10 -14.58 22.29
CA PRO A 145 -14.02 -15.23 23.61
C PRO A 145 -13.14 -16.49 23.60
N SER A 146 -13.03 -17.17 22.44
CA SER A 146 -12.20 -18.37 22.31
C SER A 146 -10.69 -18.12 22.57
N LEU A 147 -10.23 -16.86 22.52
CA LEU A 147 -8.86 -16.50 22.89
C LEU A 147 -8.65 -16.48 24.42
N ASP A 148 -9.72 -16.40 25.21
CA ASP A 148 -9.69 -16.47 26.67
C ASP A 148 -9.80 -17.91 27.20
N HIS A 149 -10.01 -18.89 26.31
CA HIS A 149 -10.11 -20.30 26.69
C HIS A 149 -8.76 -20.86 27.19
N GLU A 150 -7.64 -20.41 26.60
CA GLU A 150 -6.29 -20.85 27.01
C GLU A 150 -5.88 -20.36 28.40
N VAL A 151 -6.53 -19.30 28.88
CA VAL A 151 -6.29 -18.72 30.22
C VAL A 151 -7.30 -19.21 31.25
N GLY A 152 -8.17 -20.17 30.86
CA GLY A 152 -9.19 -20.76 31.73
C GLY A 152 -10.33 -19.80 32.10
N LEU A 153 -10.42 -18.63 31.46
CA LEU A 153 -11.46 -17.63 31.71
C LEU A 153 -12.75 -17.91 30.92
N TRP A 154 -12.68 -18.69 29.84
CA TRP A 154 -13.84 -19.14 29.07
C TRP A 154 -13.97 -20.67 29.15
N LYS A 155 -15.18 -21.16 29.46
CA LYS A 155 -15.50 -22.60 29.59
C LYS A 155 -16.46 -23.13 28.51
N GLY A 156 -16.87 -22.28 27.56
CA GLY A 156 -17.76 -22.67 26.46
C GLY A 156 -17.00 -23.28 25.29
N ASP A 157 -17.73 -23.91 24.37
CA ASP A 157 -17.17 -24.45 23.13
C ASP A 157 -16.44 -23.35 22.35
N THR A 158 -15.29 -23.68 21.76
CA THR A 158 -14.51 -22.70 20.98
C THR A 158 -15.20 -22.45 19.65
N THR A 159 -15.88 -21.32 19.52
CA THR A 159 -16.43 -20.88 18.24
C THR A 159 -15.34 -20.23 17.37
N VAL A 160 -15.47 -20.37 16.05
CA VAL A 160 -14.52 -19.81 15.06
C VAL A 160 -15.14 -18.71 14.19
N TRP A 161 -16.31 -18.19 14.58
CA TRP A 161 -16.98 -17.08 13.88
C TRP A 161 -16.12 -15.82 13.69
N PRO A 162 -15.13 -15.46 14.55
CA PRO A 162 -14.32 -14.27 14.32
C PRO A 162 -13.52 -14.37 13.02
N LEU A 163 -12.98 -15.56 12.70
CA LEU A 163 -12.29 -15.80 11.43
C LEU A 163 -13.25 -15.72 10.24
N GLN A 164 -14.48 -16.19 10.40
CA GLN A 164 -15.50 -16.06 9.36
C GLN A 164 -15.87 -14.59 9.10
N LEU A 165 -15.98 -13.76 10.15
CA LEU A 165 -16.20 -12.32 9.99
C LEU A 165 -15.00 -11.61 9.36
N ILE A 166 -13.76 -12.01 9.68
CA ILE A 166 -12.55 -11.53 8.99
C ILE A 166 -12.58 -11.92 7.51
N ARG A 167 -12.97 -13.16 7.18
CA ARG A 167 -13.13 -13.61 5.79
C ARG A 167 -14.18 -12.80 5.04
N LEU A 168 -15.33 -12.52 5.65
CA LEU A 168 -16.37 -11.64 5.08
C LEU A 168 -15.84 -10.22 4.84
N TYR A 169 -15.13 -9.65 5.82
CA TYR A 169 -14.53 -8.32 5.73
C TYR A 169 -13.57 -8.24 4.53
N ILE A 170 -12.59 -9.13 4.47
CA ILE A 170 -11.55 -9.12 3.43
C ILE A 170 -12.13 -9.51 2.08
N GLY A 171 -12.98 -10.53 2.03
CA GLY A 171 -13.58 -11.04 0.81
C GLY A 171 -14.47 -10.02 0.11
N SER A 172 -15.24 -9.23 0.88
CA SER A 172 -16.01 -8.11 0.33
C SER A 172 -15.09 -7.02 -0.25
N GLY A 173 -13.97 -6.72 0.42
CA GLY A 173 -12.94 -5.78 -0.08
C GLY A 173 -12.37 -6.21 -1.43
N TYR A 174 -11.88 -7.44 -1.56
CA TYR A 174 -11.36 -7.97 -2.83
C TYR A 174 -12.42 -7.99 -3.94
N PHE A 175 -13.62 -8.46 -3.61
CA PHE A 175 -14.74 -8.47 -4.56
C PHE A 175 -15.01 -7.08 -5.11
N SER A 176 -15.13 -6.10 -4.21
CA SER A 176 -15.40 -4.71 -4.58
C SER A 176 -14.26 -4.08 -5.40
N SER A 177 -12.99 -4.35 -5.08
CA SER A 177 -11.84 -3.94 -5.89
C SER A 177 -11.91 -4.49 -7.33
N GLY A 178 -12.28 -5.76 -7.49
CA GLY A 178 -12.52 -6.37 -8.80
C GLY A 178 -13.69 -5.73 -9.54
N MET A 179 -14.78 -5.43 -8.84
CA MET A 179 -15.95 -4.74 -9.40
C MET A 179 -15.63 -3.32 -9.84
N CYS A 180 -14.83 -2.56 -9.08
CA CYS A 180 -14.35 -1.24 -9.49
C CYS A 180 -13.62 -1.31 -10.85
N LYS A 181 -12.75 -2.30 -11.06
CA LYS A 181 -12.05 -2.50 -12.34
C LYS A 181 -13.01 -2.79 -13.50
N LEU A 182 -14.02 -3.64 -13.28
CA LEU A 182 -15.03 -3.96 -14.29
C LEU A 182 -15.89 -2.74 -14.63
N LEU A 183 -16.38 -2.01 -13.63
CA LEU A 183 -17.22 -0.83 -13.81
C LEU A 183 -16.46 0.32 -14.46
N CYS A 184 -15.21 0.58 -14.05
CA CYS A 184 -14.33 1.50 -14.76
C CYS A 184 -14.12 1.01 -16.21
N GLY A 185 -13.95 -0.30 -16.41
CA GLY A 185 -13.87 -0.88 -17.75
C GLY A 185 -15.07 -0.53 -18.64
N ILE A 186 -16.28 -0.67 -18.11
CA ILE A 186 -17.52 -0.28 -18.79
C ILE A 186 -17.55 1.24 -19.03
N ARG A 187 -17.28 2.05 -18.01
CA ARG A 187 -17.31 3.53 -18.07
C ARG A 187 -16.34 4.10 -19.10
N PHE A 188 -15.16 3.50 -19.23
CA PHE A 188 -14.13 3.91 -20.19
C PHE A 188 -14.20 3.12 -21.51
N LYS A 189 -15.19 2.24 -21.69
CA LYS A 189 -15.39 1.39 -22.87
C LYS A 189 -14.13 0.59 -23.23
N ARG A 190 -13.43 0.07 -22.22
CA ARG A 190 -12.19 -0.69 -22.36
C ARG A 190 -12.19 -1.84 -21.36
N PHE A 191 -11.85 -3.03 -21.81
CA PHE A 191 -11.71 -4.17 -20.90
C PHE A 191 -10.40 -4.06 -20.10
N TRP A 192 -10.50 -4.06 -18.77
CA TRP A 192 -9.33 -3.97 -17.87
C TRP A 192 -8.34 -5.12 -18.10
N GLY A 193 -8.84 -6.32 -18.39
CA GLY A 193 -8.05 -7.53 -18.61
C GLY A 193 -7.25 -7.59 -19.93
N ARG A 194 -7.25 -6.53 -20.76
CA ARG A 194 -6.49 -6.47 -22.04
C ARG A 194 -4.96 -6.49 -21.90
N GLY A 195 -4.40 -6.75 -20.72
CA GLY A 195 -2.96 -6.78 -20.45
C GLY A 195 -2.27 -5.40 -20.42
N SER A 196 -2.63 -4.51 -21.35
CA SER A 196 -2.10 -3.12 -21.42
C SER A 196 -2.29 -2.31 -20.14
N THR A 197 -3.35 -2.56 -19.38
CA THR A 197 -3.55 -1.96 -18.07
C THR A 197 -2.46 -2.37 -17.08
N LEU A 198 -2.16 -3.67 -17.01
CA LEU A 198 -1.10 -4.18 -16.14
C LEU A 198 0.28 -3.74 -16.65
N GLN A 199 0.46 -3.65 -17.97
CA GLN A 199 1.69 -3.06 -18.54
C GLN A 199 1.89 -1.63 -18.07
N TYR A 200 0.84 -0.80 -18.11
CA TYR A 200 0.89 0.57 -17.64
C TYR A 200 1.31 0.67 -16.17
N TYR A 201 0.68 -0.10 -15.27
CA TYR A 201 1.00 -0.01 -13.83
C TYR A 201 2.39 -0.53 -13.47
N VAL A 202 2.87 -1.58 -14.15
CA VAL A 202 4.27 -2.02 -14.00
C VAL A 202 5.23 -0.95 -14.52
N PHE A 203 4.94 -0.37 -15.68
CA PHE A 203 5.75 0.70 -16.26
C PHE A 203 5.80 1.96 -15.38
N GLU A 204 4.67 2.35 -14.78
CA GLU A 204 4.57 3.45 -13.81
C GLU A 204 5.38 3.18 -12.55
N GLY A 205 5.29 1.97 -11.99
CA GLY A 205 6.11 1.56 -10.84
C GLY A 205 7.62 1.61 -11.14
N MET A 206 8.03 1.37 -12.38
CA MET A 206 9.45 1.43 -12.78
C MET A 206 10.04 2.84 -12.76
N TRP A 207 9.23 3.91 -12.90
CA TRP A 207 9.69 5.29 -12.78
C TRP A 207 9.99 5.68 -11.34
N SER A 208 9.04 5.42 -10.45
CA SER A 208 9.08 5.87 -9.05
C SER A 208 9.88 4.95 -8.13
N ARG A 209 9.95 3.67 -8.51
CA ARG A 209 10.61 2.61 -7.75
C ARG A 209 11.46 1.73 -8.68
N PRO A 210 12.53 2.26 -9.30
CA PRO A 210 13.41 1.46 -10.13
C PRO A 210 13.88 0.19 -9.43
N ALA A 211 13.86 -0.94 -10.14
CA ALA A 211 14.17 -2.25 -9.57
C ALA A 211 15.65 -2.63 -9.78
N PRO A 212 16.22 -3.51 -8.94
CA PRO A 212 17.52 -4.12 -9.19
C PRO A 212 17.56 -4.88 -10.54
N PRO A 213 18.75 -5.15 -11.11
CA PRO A 213 18.89 -5.68 -12.48
C PRO A 213 18.06 -6.93 -12.77
N LEU A 214 18.01 -7.91 -11.86
CA LEU A 214 17.23 -9.13 -12.05
C LEU A 214 15.72 -8.86 -12.17
N ILE A 215 15.18 -8.06 -11.27
CA ILE A 215 13.75 -7.71 -11.26
C ILE A 215 13.41 -6.82 -12.45
N LYS A 216 14.31 -5.90 -12.82
CA LYS A 216 14.16 -5.08 -14.01
C LYS A 216 14.09 -5.92 -15.29
N SER A 217 14.95 -6.93 -15.43
CA SER A 217 14.90 -7.87 -16.56
C SER A 217 13.56 -8.61 -16.63
N LEU A 218 13.03 -9.04 -15.48
CA LEU A 218 11.69 -9.65 -15.40
C LEU A 218 10.59 -8.66 -15.81
N GLN A 219 10.62 -7.43 -15.29
CA GLN A 219 9.67 -6.38 -15.67
C GLN A 219 9.70 -6.15 -17.19
N TRP A 220 10.88 -6.01 -17.79
CA TRP A 220 11.05 -5.82 -19.23
C TRP A 220 10.53 -7.01 -20.05
N PHE A 221 10.82 -8.24 -19.62
CA PHE A 221 10.30 -9.45 -20.27
C PHE A 221 8.77 -9.46 -20.29
N LEU A 222 8.14 -9.17 -19.14
CA LEU A 222 6.69 -9.15 -19.02
C LEU A 222 6.07 -8.02 -19.85
N LEU A 223 6.63 -6.81 -19.79
CA LEU A 223 6.14 -5.66 -20.54
C LEU A 223 6.20 -5.88 -22.05
N LYS A 224 7.21 -6.60 -22.57
CA LYS A 224 7.30 -6.99 -23.98
C LYS A 224 6.39 -8.15 -24.38
N SER A 225 5.72 -8.79 -23.42
CA SER A 225 4.92 -10.01 -23.62
C SER A 225 3.43 -9.74 -23.36
N PRO A 226 2.72 -9.05 -24.27
CA PRO A 226 1.35 -8.59 -24.02
C PRO A 226 0.36 -9.73 -23.78
N MET A 227 0.57 -10.91 -24.37
CA MET A 227 -0.25 -12.10 -24.12
C MET A 227 -0.11 -12.61 -22.68
N LEU A 228 1.12 -12.65 -22.14
CA LEU A 228 1.35 -13.01 -20.73
C LEU A 228 0.72 -11.98 -19.80
N MET A 229 0.82 -10.70 -20.13
CA MET A 229 0.21 -9.61 -19.36
C MET A 229 -1.32 -9.67 -19.41
N THR A 230 -1.90 -10.05 -20.54
CA THR A 230 -3.34 -10.30 -20.69
C THR A 230 -3.78 -11.46 -19.81
N GLY A 231 -3.07 -12.60 -19.86
CA GLY A 231 -3.33 -13.73 -18.97
C GLY A 231 -3.31 -13.32 -17.50
N LYS A 232 -2.25 -12.62 -17.07
CA LYS A 232 -2.12 -12.12 -15.69
C LYS A 232 -3.22 -11.12 -15.30
N ALA A 233 -3.60 -10.20 -16.19
CA ALA A 233 -4.66 -9.24 -15.93
C ALA A 233 -6.03 -9.92 -15.82
N CYS A 234 -6.34 -10.90 -16.67
CA CYS A 234 -7.55 -11.72 -16.54
C CYS A 234 -7.54 -12.54 -15.24
N THR A 235 -6.41 -13.16 -14.89
CA THR A 235 -6.27 -13.89 -13.61
C THR A 235 -6.48 -12.96 -12.42
N ALA A 236 -5.93 -11.74 -12.45
CA ALA A 236 -6.16 -10.74 -11.41
C ALA A 236 -7.65 -10.40 -11.26
N LEU A 237 -8.37 -10.17 -12.37
CA LEU A 237 -9.81 -9.91 -12.33
C LEU A 237 -10.59 -11.09 -11.75
N VAL A 238 -10.33 -12.31 -12.22
CA VAL A 238 -10.99 -13.53 -11.72
C VAL A 238 -10.69 -13.75 -10.25
N PHE A 239 -9.45 -13.50 -9.83
CA PHE A 239 -9.03 -13.60 -8.44
C PHE A 239 -9.78 -12.58 -7.56
N GLU A 240 -9.83 -11.30 -7.94
CA GLU A 240 -10.48 -10.28 -7.12
C GLU A 240 -12.01 -10.45 -7.10
N THR A 241 -12.66 -10.63 -8.25
CA THR A 241 -14.13 -10.81 -8.31
C THR A 241 -14.59 -12.18 -7.82
N GLY A 242 -13.76 -13.21 -7.96
CA GLY A 242 -14.04 -14.55 -7.46
C GLY A 242 -13.80 -14.70 -5.95
N PHE A 243 -13.10 -13.74 -5.31
CA PHE A 243 -12.69 -13.86 -3.91
C PHE A 243 -13.87 -14.02 -2.95
N ILE A 244 -15.06 -13.54 -3.31
CA ILE A 244 -16.26 -13.72 -2.48
C ILE A 244 -16.62 -15.20 -2.27
N PHE A 245 -16.30 -16.08 -3.23
CA PHE A 245 -16.56 -17.53 -3.08
C PHE A 245 -15.65 -18.18 -2.03
N ALA A 246 -14.47 -17.61 -1.79
CA ALA A 246 -13.54 -18.04 -0.75
C ALA A 246 -14.12 -17.90 0.66
N VAL A 247 -15.17 -17.10 0.83
CA VAL A 247 -15.86 -16.90 2.12
C VAL A 247 -16.72 -18.10 2.51
N PHE A 248 -17.22 -18.85 1.53
CA PHE A 248 -18.25 -19.87 1.75
C PHE A 248 -17.73 -21.32 1.66
N ASN A 249 -16.46 -21.51 1.30
CA ASN A 249 -15.89 -22.84 1.10
C ASN A 249 -14.39 -22.86 1.47
N ASP A 250 -14.00 -23.74 2.40
CA ASP A 250 -12.61 -23.81 2.90
C ASP A 250 -11.57 -24.21 1.84
N ASN A 251 -11.94 -25.06 0.87
CA ASN A 251 -11.00 -25.44 -0.19
C ASN A 251 -10.75 -24.25 -1.13
N ILE A 252 -11.80 -23.51 -1.47
CA ILE A 252 -11.67 -22.28 -2.25
C ILE A 252 -10.92 -21.22 -1.43
N ALA A 253 -11.20 -21.11 -0.12
CA ALA A 253 -10.49 -20.24 0.81
C ALA A 253 -8.99 -20.49 0.76
N LEU A 254 -8.55 -21.74 0.90
CA LEU A 254 -7.14 -22.10 0.87
C LEU A 254 -6.47 -21.66 -0.44
N VAL A 255 -7.10 -21.97 -1.59
CA VAL A 255 -6.57 -21.60 -2.91
C VAL A 255 -6.47 -20.08 -3.06
N PHE A 256 -7.51 -19.33 -2.71
CA PHE A 256 -7.52 -17.87 -2.83
C PHE A 256 -6.62 -17.18 -1.80
N GLY A 257 -6.48 -17.73 -0.60
CA GLY A 257 -5.53 -17.27 0.41
C GLY A 257 -4.10 -17.35 -0.10
N ILE A 258 -3.69 -18.52 -0.61
CA ILE A 258 -2.36 -18.72 -1.21
C ILE A 258 -2.18 -17.83 -2.44
N ALA A 259 -3.17 -17.79 -3.34
CA ALA A 259 -3.13 -16.94 -4.53
C ALA A 259 -2.97 -15.46 -4.16
N GLY A 260 -3.61 -15.00 -3.08
CA GLY A 260 -3.50 -13.64 -2.58
C GLY A 260 -2.10 -13.28 -2.10
N PHE A 261 -1.38 -14.21 -1.44
CA PHE A 261 0.03 -14.01 -1.08
C PHE A 261 0.90 -13.82 -2.33
N PHE A 262 0.73 -14.66 -3.35
CA PHE A 262 1.48 -14.54 -4.60
C PHE A 262 1.09 -13.28 -5.40
N PHE A 263 -0.18 -12.88 -5.35
CA PHE A 263 -0.66 -11.67 -5.98
C PHE A 263 0.04 -10.44 -5.41
N HIS A 264 0.06 -10.28 -4.08
CA HIS A 264 0.73 -9.17 -3.40
C HIS A 264 2.26 -9.24 -3.49
N GLY A 265 2.84 -10.43 -3.43
CA GLY A 265 4.26 -10.62 -3.72
C GLY A 265 4.63 -10.17 -5.13
N GLY A 266 3.76 -10.47 -6.12
CA GLY A 266 3.90 -10.00 -7.49
C GLY A 266 3.84 -8.47 -7.60
N ILE A 267 2.92 -7.82 -6.88
CA ILE A 267 2.82 -6.36 -6.81
C ILE A 267 4.10 -5.76 -6.21
N LEU A 268 4.60 -6.29 -5.08
CA LEU A 268 5.83 -5.81 -4.47
C LEU A 268 7.03 -5.94 -5.42
N VAL A 269 7.19 -7.11 -6.04
CA VAL A 269 8.30 -7.36 -6.97
C VAL A 269 8.20 -6.44 -8.19
N LEU A 270 7.05 -6.44 -8.88
CA LEU A 270 6.91 -5.79 -10.19
C LEU A 270 6.60 -4.30 -10.11
N GLN A 271 6.01 -3.80 -9.03
CA GLN A 271 5.59 -2.40 -8.90
C GLN A 271 6.25 -1.69 -7.72
N GLY A 272 6.87 -2.44 -6.80
CA GLY A 272 7.53 -1.87 -5.61
C GLY A 272 6.57 -1.44 -4.51
N LEU A 273 5.31 -1.87 -4.56
CA LEU A 273 4.29 -1.52 -3.57
C LEU A 273 4.16 -2.63 -2.52
N ASP A 274 4.38 -2.28 -1.26
CA ASP A 274 4.43 -3.25 -0.17
C ASP A 274 3.07 -3.49 0.50
N PHE A 275 2.33 -4.46 -0.04
CA PHE A 275 1.20 -5.07 0.65
C PHE A 275 1.60 -6.31 1.47
N VAL A 276 2.83 -6.78 1.34
CA VAL A 276 3.28 -8.02 2.00
C VAL A 276 3.49 -7.81 3.49
N SER A 277 4.01 -6.65 3.89
CA SER A 277 4.31 -6.34 5.29
C SER A 277 3.06 -6.28 6.17
N TYR A 278 2.02 -5.56 5.74
CA TYR A 278 0.88 -5.22 6.61
C TYR A 278 -0.47 -5.79 6.14
N TRP A 279 -0.67 -5.99 4.83
CA TRP A 279 -1.94 -6.48 4.29
C TRP A 279 -1.99 -8.01 4.20
N SER A 280 -1.00 -8.63 3.55
CA SER A 280 -0.96 -10.08 3.30
C SER A 280 -1.12 -10.97 4.53
N PRO A 281 -0.65 -10.62 5.75
CA PRO A 281 -0.87 -11.48 6.93
C PRO A 281 -2.34 -11.73 7.23
N ALA A 282 -3.23 -10.81 6.84
CA ALA A 282 -4.67 -10.97 6.95
C ALA A 282 -5.20 -12.19 6.16
N LEU A 283 -4.54 -12.55 5.07
CA LEU A 283 -4.93 -13.67 4.21
C LEU A 283 -4.74 -15.04 4.88
N LEU A 284 -4.00 -15.11 5.99
CA LEU A 284 -3.90 -16.33 6.80
C LEU A 284 -5.27 -16.83 7.28
N ALA A 285 -6.27 -15.94 7.42
CA ALA A 285 -7.63 -16.30 7.77
C ALA A 285 -8.29 -17.23 6.74
N PHE A 286 -7.83 -17.22 5.49
CA PHE A 286 -8.32 -18.10 4.41
C PHE A 286 -7.54 -19.40 4.30
N VAL A 287 -6.33 -19.46 4.85
CA VAL A 287 -5.49 -20.67 4.86
C VAL A 287 -5.89 -21.63 5.99
N ILE A 288 -6.41 -21.09 7.08
CA ILE A 288 -6.85 -21.88 8.24
C ILE A 288 -8.28 -22.38 8.00
N PRO A 289 -8.51 -23.71 7.93
CA PRO A 289 -9.85 -24.26 7.71
C PRO A 289 -10.76 -24.03 8.92
N LEU A 290 -12.05 -23.77 8.67
CA LEU A 290 -13.05 -23.54 9.72
C LEU A 290 -13.94 -24.77 9.95
N GLY A 291 -14.03 -25.67 8.97
CA GLY A 291 -14.67 -26.98 9.10
C GLY A 291 -16.19 -26.95 9.24
N GLN A 292 -16.82 -25.77 9.12
CA GLN A 292 -18.27 -25.59 9.24
C GLN A 292 -18.79 -24.58 8.20
N PRO A 293 -20.04 -24.72 7.74
CA PRO A 293 -20.69 -23.74 6.90
C PRO A 293 -20.76 -22.35 7.56
N THR A 294 -20.66 -21.30 6.75
CA THR A 294 -20.74 -19.90 7.22
C THR A 294 -21.97 -19.63 8.08
N SER A 295 -23.15 -20.14 7.70
CA SER A 295 -24.40 -19.94 8.44
C SER A 295 -24.35 -20.54 9.84
N GLU A 296 -23.73 -21.70 10.02
CA GLU A 296 -23.61 -22.37 11.32
C GLU A 296 -22.67 -21.60 12.24
N LEU A 297 -21.54 -21.12 11.71
CA LEU A 297 -20.59 -20.30 12.45
C LEU A 297 -21.23 -19.00 12.95
N LEU A 298 -21.96 -18.29 12.08
CA LEU A 298 -22.63 -17.05 12.44
C LEU A 298 -23.77 -17.29 13.45
N ARG A 299 -24.54 -18.38 13.28
CA ARG A 299 -25.58 -18.78 14.24
C ARG A 299 -24.97 -19.09 15.61
N ALA A 300 -23.86 -19.83 15.66
CA ALA A 300 -23.18 -20.13 16.91
C ALA A 300 -22.73 -18.86 17.64
N GLY A 301 -22.14 -17.90 16.92
CA GLY A 301 -21.78 -16.59 17.48
C GLY A 301 -22.99 -15.83 18.04
N TRP A 302 -24.10 -15.81 17.31
CA TRP A 302 -25.35 -15.17 17.72
C TRP A 302 -25.98 -15.83 18.96
N GLU A 303 -26.04 -17.16 18.99
CA GLU A 303 -26.74 -17.90 20.05
C GLU A 303 -25.89 -18.04 21.32
N GLN A 304 -24.57 -18.22 21.20
CA GLN A 304 -23.68 -18.58 22.31
C GLN A 304 -22.86 -17.40 22.84
N GLU A 305 -22.55 -16.42 21.98
CA GLU A 305 -21.58 -15.36 22.28
C GLU A 305 -22.09 -13.96 21.87
N ASN A 306 -23.41 -13.75 21.92
CA ASN A 306 -24.10 -12.57 21.37
C ASN A 306 -23.46 -11.23 21.75
N SER A 307 -23.08 -11.04 23.03
CA SER A 307 -22.50 -9.80 23.53
C SER A 307 -21.21 -9.39 22.84
N TRP A 308 -20.48 -10.36 22.28
CA TRP A 308 -19.24 -10.16 21.56
C TRP A 308 -19.42 -10.25 20.05
N PHE A 309 -20.30 -11.14 19.61
CA PHE A 309 -20.64 -11.31 18.21
C PHE A 309 -21.30 -10.06 17.62
N LEU A 310 -22.29 -9.46 18.30
CA LEU A 310 -23.05 -8.33 17.76
C LEU A 310 -22.20 -7.12 17.36
N PRO A 311 -21.31 -6.56 18.22
CA PRO A 311 -20.47 -5.44 17.80
C PRO A 311 -19.53 -5.80 16.65
N ALA A 312 -18.98 -7.02 16.63
CA ALA A 312 -18.13 -7.51 15.55
C ALA A 312 -18.91 -7.65 14.23
N ALA A 313 -20.13 -8.19 14.29
CA ALA A 313 -21.01 -8.35 13.14
C ALA A 313 -21.45 -7.00 12.55
N ILE A 314 -21.80 -6.03 13.41
CA ILE A 314 -22.11 -4.65 12.98
C ILE A 314 -20.90 -4.05 12.27
N TYR A 315 -19.70 -4.17 12.85
CA TYR A 315 -18.48 -3.64 12.25
C TYR A 315 -18.19 -4.26 10.87
N THR A 316 -18.33 -5.58 10.73
CA THR A 316 -18.19 -6.26 9.43
C THR A 316 -19.29 -5.87 8.45
N ALA A 317 -20.53 -5.68 8.90
CA ALA A 317 -21.63 -5.24 8.05
C ALA A 317 -21.37 -3.84 7.47
N LEU A 318 -20.78 -2.92 8.25
CA LEU A 318 -20.37 -1.59 7.75
C LEU A 318 -19.32 -1.71 6.63
N GLN A 319 -18.32 -2.59 6.78
CA GLN A 319 -17.37 -2.86 5.70
C GLN A 319 -18.07 -3.41 4.46
N VAL A 320 -18.95 -4.41 4.61
CA VAL A 320 -19.69 -4.99 3.48
C VAL A 320 -20.54 -3.92 2.79
N LEU A 321 -21.18 -3.03 3.55
CA LEU A 321 -21.94 -1.92 3.01
C LEU A 321 -21.05 -0.97 2.19
N VAL A 322 -19.90 -0.57 2.73
CA VAL A 322 -18.92 0.29 2.03
C VAL A 322 -18.41 -0.40 0.74
N ALA A 323 -18.10 -1.69 0.82
CA ALA A 323 -17.62 -2.48 -0.30
C ALA A 323 -18.67 -2.64 -1.41
N VAL A 324 -19.91 -3.01 -1.07
CA VAL A 324 -20.99 -3.25 -2.04
C VAL A 324 -21.51 -1.95 -2.64
N SER A 325 -21.55 -0.87 -1.86
CA SER A 325 -21.89 0.47 -2.38
C SER A 325 -20.78 1.10 -3.22
N LEU A 326 -19.58 0.51 -3.21
CA LEU A 326 -18.38 1.03 -3.87
C LEU A 326 -18.11 2.49 -3.45
N TYR A 327 -18.26 2.80 -2.16
CA TYR A 327 -18.30 4.17 -1.66
C TYR A 327 -17.06 4.98 -2.10
N ASP A 328 -15.86 4.40 -1.98
CA ASP A 328 -14.59 5.07 -2.32
C ASP A 328 -14.46 5.41 -3.80
N LEU A 329 -15.19 4.70 -4.68
CA LEU A 329 -15.20 4.98 -6.12
C LEU A 329 -15.90 6.31 -6.44
N TRP A 330 -16.92 6.68 -5.65
CA TRP A 330 -17.85 7.75 -6.00
C TRP A 330 -17.69 9.02 -5.18
N LEU A 331 -17.44 8.88 -3.88
CA LEU A 331 -17.59 9.98 -2.93
C LEU A 331 -16.26 10.39 -2.31
N ASP A 332 -15.73 9.54 -1.43
CA ASP A 332 -14.52 9.77 -0.63
C ASP A 332 -14.13 8.49 0.10
N ASP A 333 -13.02 8.46 0.83
CA ASP A 333 -12.65 7.32 1.68
C ASP A 333 -13.33 7.36 3.08
N ILE A 334 -13.63 6.18 3.66
CA ILE A 334 -14.11 6.04 5.07
C ILE A 334 -13.20 5.05 5.81
N LEU A 335 -11.89 5.28 5.71
CA LEU A 335 -10.89 4.34 6.24
C LEU A 335 -11.05 4.10 7.74
N PRO A 336 -10.84 2.87 8.23
CA PRO A 336 -10.35 1.69 7.51
C PRO A 336 -11.38 0.91 6.67
N PHE A 337 -12.65 1.33 6.61
CA PHE A 337 -13.60 0.73 5.69
C PHE A 337 -13.28 1.18 4.27
N SER A 338 -13.25 0.24 3.33
CA SER A 338 -12.83 0.55 1.97
C SER A 338 -13.29 -0.48 0.96
N CYS A 339 -13.63 -0.02 -0.24
CA CYS A 339 -13.80 -0.88 -1.42
C CYS A 339 -12.49 -1.10 -2.20
N CYS A 340 -11.38 -0.56 -1.67
CA CYS A 340 -10.01 -0.68 -2.18
C CYS A 340 -9.90 -0.43 -3.68
N PRO A 341 -10.26 0.78 -4.19
CA PRO A 341 -10.33 1.09 -5.63
C PRO A 341 -8.94 1.25 -6.27
N MET A 342 -8.04 0.29 -6.06
CA MET A 342 -6.67 0.33 -6.55
C MET A 342 -6.61 -0.16 -7.99
N PHE A 343 -5.82 0.57 -8.80
CA PHE A 343 -5.57 0.23 -10.20
C PHE A 343 -6.86 0.11 -11.04
N MET A 344 -7.91 0.85 -10.69
CA MET A 344 -9.23 0.69 -11.29
C MET A 344 -9.33 1.12 -12.77
N PRO A 345 -8.70 2.22 -13.25
CA PRO A 345 -8.91 2.64 -14.63
C PRO A 345 -8.22 1.69 -15.63
N PRO A 346 -8.87 1.34 -16.76
CA PRO A 346 -8.23 0.60 -17.84
C PRO A 346 -7.26 1.50 -18.61
N ARG A 347 -5.98 1.41 -18.26
CA ARG A 347 -4.89 2.23 -18.81
C ARG A 347 -4.11 1.51 -19.91
N SER A 348 -3.34 2.25 -20.68
CA SER A 348 -2.26 1.74 -21.53
C SER A 348 -1.11 2.74 -21.53
N PRO A 349 0.16 2.31 -21.66
CA PRO A 349 1.27 3.22 -21.89
C PRO A 349 1.00 4.20 -23.05
N TYR A 350 0.23 3.78 -24.06
CA TYR A 350 -0.04 4.54 -25.29
C TYR A 350 -1.50 5.03 -25.42
N ASP A 351 -2.26 5.11 -24.31
CA ASP A 351 -3.60 5.69 -24.39
C ASP A 351 -3.59 7.24 -24.44
N LYS A 352 -4.75 7.85 -24.62
CA LYS A 352 -4.92 9.32 -24.51
C LYS A 352 -5.27 9.79 -23.09
N LEU A 353 -5.22 8.89 -22.10
CA LEU A 353 -5.54 9.27 -20.72
C LEU A 353 -4.33 9.99 -20.11
N PRO A 354 -4.55 10.88 -19.12
CA PRO A 354 -3.51 11.70 -18.53
C PRO A 354 -2.44 10.83 -17.87
N LYS A 355 -1.18 11.12 -18.16
CA LYS A 355 -0.03 10.39 -17.64
C LYS A 355 0.69 11.27 -16.65
N TRP A 356 1.05 10.71 -15.52
CA TRP A 356 1.81 11.40 -14.49
C TRP A 356 2.79 10.44 -13.86
N TRP A 357 4.07 10.68 -14.08
CA TRP A 357 5.13 9.82 -13.61
C TRP A 357 6.12 10.61 -12.77
N THR A 358 6.77 9.89 -11.86
CA THR A 358 7.68 10.48 -10.89
C THR A 358 8.98 9.69 -10.88
N MET A 359 10.11 10.38 -10.95
CA MET A 359 11.44 9.81 -10.68
C MET A 359 11.98 10.37 -9.37
N THR A 360 12.66 9.54 -8.59
CA THR A 360 13.26 9.95 -7.32
C THR A 360 14.49 9.13 -6.95
N ASP A 361 15.45 9.74 -6.26
CA ASP A 361 16.78 9.17 -5.95
C ASP A 361 16.92 8.58 -4.52
N ALA A 362 15.82 8.43 -3.78
CA ALA A 362 15.75 7.70 -2.51
C ALA A 362 16.80 8.04 -1.39
N PRO A 363 16.84 9.28 -0.89
CA PRO A 363 17.83 9.81 0.05
C PRO A 363 17.90 9.12 1.41
N LEU A 364 16.75 8.78 2.02
CA LEU A 364 16.70 8.48 3.44
C LEU A 364 17.21 7.06 3.72
N ASN A 365 16.82 6.09 2.88
CA ASN A 365 17.16 4.68 3.07
C ASN A 365 17.78 4.03 1.81
N GLY A 366 18.20 4.82 0.83
CA GLY A 366 18.84 4.32 -0.41
C GLY A 366 17.89 3.65 -1.40
N THR A 367 16.61 3.48 -1.05
CA THR A 367 15.58 2.96 -1.96
C THR A 367 14.19 3.48 -1.59
N THR A 368 13.35 3.76 -2.59
CA THR A 368 11.93 4.13 -2.43
C THR A 368 11.00 2.93 -2.30
N ARG A 369 11.56 1.72 -2.37
CA ARG A 369 10.85 0.44 -2.15
C ARG A 369 10.84 0.00 -0.68
N ALA A 370 11.59 0.67 0.20
CA ALA A 370 11.69 0.32 1.60
C ALA A 370 11.04 1.39 2.49
N ALA A 371 10.68 0.98 3.71
CA ALA A 371 10.09 1.85 4.71
C ALA A 371 11.00 3.06 5.01
N GLY A 372 10.39 4.18 5.40
CA GLY A 372 11.01 5.44 5.80
C GLY A 372 11.33 6.39 4.65
N ALA A 373 10.78 6.19 3.46
CA ALA A 373 10.84 7.15 2.35
C ALA A 373 9.47 7.82 2.15
N MET A 374 9.45 9.06 1.68
CA MET A 374 8.18 9.70 1.28
C MET A 374 7.66 9.05 0.01
N GLU A 375 6.38 8.72 -0.02
CA GLU A 375 5.70 8.16 -1.19
C GLU A 375 5.76 9.14 -2.39
N PRO A 376 6.39 8.79 -3.51
CA PRO A 376 6.61 9.73 -4.61
C PRO A 376 5.38 9.95 -5.53
N LEU A 377 4.36 9.09 -5.48
CA LEU A 377 3.29 9.11 -6.49
C LEU A 377 2.16 10.10 -6.23
N TYR A 378 1.80 10.33 -4.96
CA TYR A 378 0.59 11.09 -4.66
C TYR A 378 0.81 12.59 -4.70
N TRP A 379 1.90 13.09 -4.12
CA TRP A 379 2.10 14.53 -3.95
C TRP A 379 2.89 15.13 -5.10
N SER A 380 2.33 16.16 -5.72
CA SER A 380 2.97 16.85 -6.84
C SER A 380 2.42 18.26 -7.05
N PRO A 381 3.15 19.12 -7.78
CA PRO A 381 2.68 20.45 -8.15
C PRO A 381 1.41 20.45 -9.02
N ALA A 382 1.15 19.36 -9.76
CA ALA A 382 0.00 19.28 -10.66
C ALA A 382 -1.28 18.77 -10.00
N SER A 383 -1.24 18.34 -8.73
CA SER A 383 -2.42 17.81 -8.04
C SER A 383 -3.17 18.90 -7.27
N CYS A 384 -4.50 18.93 -7.39
CA CYS A 384 -5.35 19.77 -6.53
C CYS A 384 -5.49 19.21 -5.11
N ILE A 385 -5.55 17.88 -4.99
CA ILE A 385 -5.84 17.19 -3.73
C ILE A 385 -4.57 16.93 -2.94
N PHE A 386 -3.49 16.61 -3.65
CA PHE A 386 -2.18 16.29 -3.11
C PHE A 386 -1.16 17.36 -3.52
N LYS A 387 -1.58 18.63 -3.43
CA LYS A 387 -0.74 19.74 -3.85
C LYS A 387 0.53 19.80 -3.01
N MET A 388 1.65 19.91 -3.70
CA MET A 388 2.96 20.25 -3.13
C MET A 388 3.53 21.35 -4.01
N SER A 389 3.73 22.55 -3.47
CA SER A 389 4.34 23.63 -4.25
C SER A 389 5.80 23.29 -4.60
N LEU A 390 6.37 23.97 -5.60
CA LEU A 390 7.80 23.80 -5.91
C LEU A 390 8.70 24.25 -4.74
N ASP A 391 8.27 25.25 -3.98
CA ASP A 391 8.97 25.71 -2.79
C ASP A 391 8.99 24.62 -1.70
N GLU A 392 7.85 23.99 -1.44
CA GLU A 392 7.76 22.84 -0.51
C GLU A 392 8.53 21.63 -1.03
N ALA A 393 8.49 21.39 -2.35
CA ALA A 393 9.25 20.32 -2.98
C ALA A 393 10.77 20.50 -2.77
N GLY A 394 11.25 21.75 -2.69
CA GLY A 394 12.64 22.08 -2.35
C GLY A 394 13.07 21.63 -0.95
N LEU A 395 12.12 21.39 -0.04
CA LEU A 395 12.37 20.89 1.33
C LEU A 395 12.51 19.36 1.39
N LEU A 396 12.22 18.67 0.28
CA LEU A 396 12.35 17.22 0.23
C LEU A 396 13.83 16.81 0.27
N PRO A 397 14.17 15.75 1.03
CA PRO A 397 15.53 15.22 1.04
C PRO A 397 15.88 14.52 -0.28
N GLN A 398 14.87 14.16 -1.06
CA GLN A 398 15.00 13.47 -2.34
C GLN A 398 15.05 14.48 -3.46
N LYS A 399 15.84 14.17 -4.49
CA LYS A 399 15.67 14.78 -5.79
C LYS A 399 14.49 14.12 -6.46
N VAL A 400 13.59 14.93 -6.99
CA VAL A 400 12.34 14.48 -7.61
C VAL A 400 12.14 15.19 -8.92
N VAL A 401 11.73 14.43 -9.93
CA VAL A 401 11.17 14.94 -11.18
C VAL A 401 9.78 14.36 -11.34
N TRP A 402 8.79 15.25 -11.49
CA TRP A 402 7.45 14.88 -11.93
C TRP A 402 7.28 15.30 -13.38
N PHE A 403 6.75 14.43 -14.21
CA PHE A 403 6.51 14.75 -15.61
C PHE A 403 5.33 13.97 -16.17
N GLY A 404 4.75 14.48 -17.24
CA GLY A 404 3.57 13.86 -17.81
C GLY A 404 2.82 14.73 -18.79
N SER A 405 1.55 14.37 -18.99
CA SER A 405 0.58 15.03 -19.85
C SER A 405 -0.79 14.97 -19.21
N SER A 406 -1.51 16.08 -19.25
CA SER A 406 -2.90 16.18 -18.80
C SER A 406 -3.90 16.23 -19.97
N THR A 407 -3.40 16.21 -21.21
CA THR A 407 -4.24 16.15 -22.41
C THR A 407 -5.13 14.92 -22.40
N GLY A 408 -6.40 15.08 -22.80
CA GLY A 408 -7.36 13.97 -22.88
C GLY A 408 -7.89 13.50 -21.53
N CYS A 409 -7.64 14.27 -20.45
CA CYS A 409 -8.24 14.01 -19.16
C CYS A 409 -9.77 14.25 -19.21
N PRO A 410 -10.60 13.26 -18.79
CA PRO A 410 -12.04 13.48 -18.65
C PRO A 410 -12.33 14.65 -17.71
N PRO A 411 -13.32 15.53 -18.00
CA PRO A 411 -13.61 16.71 -17.19
C PRO A 411 -13.78 16.41 -15.70
N GLU A 412 -14.43 15.29 -15.36
CA GLU A 412 -14.71 14.90 -13.98
C GLU A 412 -13.42 14.57 -13.19
N VAL A 413 -12.39 14.09 -13.89
CA VAL A 413 -11.08 13.83 -13.31
C VAL A 413 -10.23 15.11 -13.35
N ARG A 414 -10.26 15.83 -14.47
CA ARG A 414 -9.47 17.05 -14.70
C ARG A 414 -9.78 18.10 -13.65
N ASP A 415 -11.07 18.36 -13.43
CA ASP A 415 -11.50 19.50 -12.62
C ASP A 415 -11.34 19.21 -11.11
N LYS A 416 -11.38 17.94 -10.71
CA LYS A 416 -11.21 17.49 -9.31
C LYS A 416 -9.74 17.25 -8.93
N PHE A 417 -8.92 16.70 -9.83
CA PHE A 417 -7.58 16.20 -9.48
C PHE A 417 -6.42 16.98 -10.08
N ILE A 418 -6.61 17.74 -11.16
CA ILE A 418 -5.54 18.45 -11.87
C ILE A 418 -5.64 19.96 -11.62
N ASP A 419 -4.53 20.53 -11.13
CA ASP A 419 -4.38 21.96 -10.88
C ASP A 419 -4.69 22.75 -12.18
N ALA A 420 -5.41 23.85 -12.05
CA ALA A 420 -5.91 24.62 -13.19
C ALA A 420 -4.81 25.03 -14.17
N GLU A 421 -3.61 25.36 -13.67
CA GLU A 421 -2.47 25.78 -14.50
C GLU A 421 -1.87 24.61 -15.32
N CYS A 422 -2.10 23.39 -14.83
CA CYS A 422 -1.59 22.14 -15.39
C CYS A 422 -2.59 21.45 -16.32
N ARG A 423 -3.78 22.02 -16.59
CA ARG A 423 -4.81 21.38 -17.43
C ARG A 423 -4.48 21.44 -18.91
N ASP A 424 -4.86 20.37 -19.63
CA ASP A 424 -4.79 20.26 -21.09
C ASP A 424 -3.40 20.56 -21.68
N ARG A 425 -2.34 20.22 -20.94
CA ARG A 425 -0.95 20.37 -21.34
C ARG A 425 -0.42 19.08 -21.97
N PRO A 426 0.17 19.12 -23.17
CA PRO A 426 0.71 17.93 -23.84
C PRO A 426 1.99 17.41 -23.17
N PHE A 427 2.75 18.31 -22.53
CA PHE A 427 3.94 18.00 -21.77
C PHE A 427 4.07 18.96 -20.58
N MET A 428 4.37 18.40 -19.42
CA MET A 428 4.71 19.12 -18.20
C MET A 428 5.89 18.44 -17.54
N VAL A 429 6.75 19.25 -16.94
CA VAL A 429 7.87 18.77 -16.12
C VAL A 429 8.08 19.73 -14.95
N PHE A 430 8.24 19.16 -13.77
CA PHE A 430 8.54 19.84 -12.52
C PHE A 430 9.69 19.11 -11.84
N ALA A 431 10.58 19.85 -11.20
CA ALA A 431 11.66 19.28 -10.42
C ALA A 431 11.99 20.17 -9.23
N ASN A 432 12.45 19.58 -8.14
CA ASN A 432 12.94 20.32 -6.96
C ASN A 432 14.45 20.59 -7.02
N PHE A 433 15.05 20.47 -8.20
CA PHE A 433 16.45 20.71 -8.46
C PHE A 433 16.65 21.03 -9.94
N GLU A 434 17.78 21.65 -10.25
CA GLU A 434 18.19 21.87 -11.63
C GLU A 434 18.67 20.56 -12.26
N PHE A 435 18.13 20.24 -13.44
CA PHE A 435 18.49 19.06 -14.23
C PHE A 435 18.89 19.44 -15.65
N SER A 436 19.61 18.54 -16.34
CA SER A 436 20.21 18.82 -17.64
C SER A 436 19.17 18.99 -18.76
N ALA A 437 19.54 19.75 -19.79
CA ALA A 437 18.77 19.84 -21.03
C ALA A 437 18.58 18.44 -21.68
N GLU A 438 19.61 17.59 -21.60
CA GLU A 438 19.55 16.20 -22.07
C GLU A 438 18.42 15.41 -21.41
N LEU A 439 18.30 15.47 -20.07
CA LEU A 439 17.20 14.79 -19.37
C LEU A 439 15.85 15.36 -19.82
N LYS A 440 15.73 16.69 -19.95
CA LYS A 440 14.50 17.34 -20.42
C LYS A 440 14.07 16.83 -21.79
N ASP A 441 15.01 16.73 -22.73
CA ASP A 441 14.78 16.28 -24.10
C ASP A 441 14.37 14.80 -24.13
N LEU A 442 15.01 13.97 -23.31
CA LEU A 442 14.63 12.55 -23.16
C LEU A 442 13.20 12.42 -22.61
N LEU A 443 12.83 13.19 -21.59
CA LEU A 443 11.47 13.19 -21.04
C LEU A 443 10.44 13.65 -22.08
N HIS A 444 10.75 14.68 -22.86
CA HIS A 444 9.90 15.12 -23.97
C HIS A 444 9.70 14.01 -25.00
N ARG A 445 10.77 13.33 -25.40
CA ARG A 445 10.73 12.20 -26.34
C ARG A 445 9.87 11.04 -25.82
N VAL A 446 9.95 10.72 -24.52
CA VAL A 446 9.06 9.72 -23.90
C VAL A 446 7.62 10.15 -24.08
N MET A 447 7.30 11.39 -23.73
CA MET A 447 5.94 11.92 -23.79
C MET A 447 5.39 12.00 -25.22
N ASP A 448 6.22 12.35 -26.19
CA ASP A 448 5.86 12.27 -27.62
C ASP A 448 5.56 10.82 -28.04
N GLU A 449 6.43 9.87 -27.67
CA GLU A 449 6.25 8.46 -28.01
C GLU A 449 4.94 7.91 -27.42
N VAL A 450 4.58 8.25 -26.19
CA VAL A 450 3.37 7.71 -25.56
C VAL A 450 2.08 8.43 -25.94
N ASN A 451 2.13 9.71 -26.32
CA ASN A 451 0.94 10.50 -26.62
C ASN A 451 0.58 10.51 -28.11
N ASN A 452 1.58 10.44 -29.01
CA ASN A 452 1.37 10.61 -30.44
C ASN A 452 1.23 9.29 -31.21
N ASN A 453 1.30 8.15 -30.52
CA ASN A 453 1.22 6.83 -31.13
C ASN A 453 -0.05 6.06 -30.72
N PRO A 454 -0.53 5.12 -31.55
CA PRO A 454 -1.77 4.41 -31.27
C PRO A 454 -1.61 3.39 -30.12
N PRO A 455 -2.69 3.10 -29.36
CA PRO A 455 -2.66 2.11 -28.28
C PRO A 455 -2.20 0.69 -28.68
N SER A 456 -2.29 0.34 -29.96
CA SER A 456 -1.81 -0.94 -30.50
C SER A 456 -0.29 -1.10 -30.36
N ARG A 457 0.48 -0.01 -30.24
CA ARG A 457 1.92 -0.09 -29.95
C ARG A 457 2.25 -0.84 -28.66
N ALA A 458 1.35 -0.85 -27.67
CA ALA A 458 1.55 -1.61 -26.43
C ALA A 458 1.67 -3.13 -26.67
N TRP A 459 1.21 -3.61 -27.82
CA TRP A 459 1.23 -5.01 -28.23
C TRP A 459 2.43 -5.38 -29.11
N ASP A 460 3.22 -4.39 -29.52
CA ASP A 460 4.43 -4.60 -30.30
C ASP A 460 5.64 -4.70 -29.34
N ALA A 461 6.23 -5.89 -29.27
CA ALA A 461 7.36 -6.17 -28.39
C ALA A 461 8.60 -5.32 -28.71
N HIS A 462 8.82 -4.98 -29.98
CA HIS A 462 9.93 -4.13 -30.41
C HIS A 462 9.68 -2.68 -30.00
N LYS A 463 8.47 -2.16 -30.21
CA LYS A 463 8.12 -0.79 -29.79
C LYS A 463 8.12 -0.63 -28.27
N MET A 464 7.64 -1.63 -27.54
CA MET A 464 7.77 -1.63 -26.09
C MET A 464 9.24 -1.65 -25.65
N HIS A 465 10.11 -2.38 -26.35
CA HIS A 465 11.55 -2.37 -26.06
C HIS A 465 12.20 -1.00 -26.31
N GLU A 466 11.82 -0.31 -27.40
CA GLU A 466 12.25 1.06 -27.68
C GLU A 466 11.84 2.01 -26.53
N LEU A 467 10.57 1.96 -26.09
CA LEU A 467 10.07 2.77 -24.97
C LEU A 467 10.80 2.48 -23.65
N LEU A 468 11.06 1.20 -23.35
CA LEU A 468 11.79 0.79 -22.15
C LEU A 468 13.26 1.26 -22.17
N THR A 469 13.89 1.22 -23.34
CA THR A 469 15.25 1.74 -23.54
C THR A 469 15.28 3.25 -23.30
N LEU A 470 14.30 3.98 -23.83
CA LEU A 470 14.16 5.42 -23.62
C LEU A 470 13.90 5.76 -22.14
N GLN A 471 13.05 5.00 -21.44
CA GLN A 471 12.87 5.12 -20.00
C GLN A 471 14.20 4.93 -19.25
N GLN A 472 14.99 3.92 -19.63
CA GLN A 472 16.28 3.69 -18.97
C GLN A 472 17.24 4.85 -19.17
N GLN A 473 17.32 5.41 -20.38
CA GLN A 473 18.12 6.60 -20.66
C GLN A 473 17.71 7.78 -19.79
N CYS A 474 16.40 7.99 -19.58
CA CYS A 474 15.89 9.00 -18.66
C CYS A 474 16.35 8.75 -17.22
N LEU A 475 16.25 7.51 -16.74
CA LEU A 475 16.66 7.15 -15.37
C LEU A 475 18.17 7.33 -15.17
N ASP A 476 19.00 6.97 -16.15
CA ASP A 476 20.45 7.14 -16.09
C ASP A 476 20.82 8.63 -16.08
N ALA A 477 20.23 9.44 -16.95
CA ALA A 477 20.42 10.89 -16.98
C ALA A 477 19.91 11.57 -15.69
N PHE A 478 18.77 11.11 -15.15
CA PHE A 478 18.25 11.57 -13.85
C PHE A 478 19.24 11.28 -12.73
N ASN A 479 19.80 10.07 -12.65
CA ASN A 479 20.76 9.69 -11.61
C ASN A 479 22.02 10.57 -11.65
N LEU A 480 22.52 10.91 -12.84
CA LEU A 480 23.63 11.83 -13.00
C LEU A 480 23.30 13.24 -12.50
N CYS A 481 22.12 13.77 -12.87
CA CYS A 481 21.67 15.09 -12.42
C CYS A 481 21.45 15.14 -10.90
N ALA A 482 20.82 14.11 -10.34
CA ALA A 482 20.55 13.99 -8.91
C ALA A 482 21.86 13.89 -8.10
N ALA A 483 22.81 13.08 -8.55
CA ALA A 483 24.14 12.98 -7.94
C ALA A 483 24.89 14.33 -7.98
N ALA A 484 24.86 15.03 -9.12
CA ALA A 484 25.47 16.35 -9.25
C ALA A 484 24.80 17.38 -8.32
N ALA A 485 23.47 17.35 -8.18
CA ALA A 485 22.75 18.22 -7.25
C ALA A 485 23.12 17.93 -5.79
N ARG A 486 23.20 16.64 -5.38
CA ARG A 486 23.66 16.26 -4.04
C ARG A 486 25.09 16.72 -3.74
N ALA A 487 25.97 16.67 -4.72
CA ALA A 487 27.35 17.15 -4.57
C ALA A 487 27.39 18.67 -4.33
N ARG A 488 26.46 19.44 -4.91
CA ARG A 488 26.32 20.89 -4.66
C ARG A 488 25.72 21.22 -3.30
N ASP A 489 24.72 20.44 -2.87
CA ASP A 489 24.01 20.66 -1.61
C ASP A 489 24.79 20.19 -0.38
N SER A 490 25.75 19.29 -0.59
CA SER A 490 26.63 18.83 0.49
C SER A 490 27.40 20.02 1.04
N PRO A 491 27.37 20.27 2.37
CA PRO A 491 28.16 21.35 2.96
C PRO A 491 29.60 21.16 2.50
N LYS A 492 30.18 22.19 1.86
CA LYS A 492 31.61 22.14 1.54
C LYS A 492 32.32 21.83 2.85
N PRO A 493 33.18 20.79 2.92
CA PRO A 493 33.95 20.53 4.12
C PRO A 493 34.59 21.87 4.48
N ILE A 494 34.26 22.37 5.67
CA ILE A 494 34.89 23.59 6.18
C ILE A 494 36.37 23.30 6.07
N ALA A 495 37.05 23.96 5.13
CA ALA A 495 38.47 23.76 4.96
C ALA A 495 39.03 24.01 6.35
N ASN A 496 39.72 23.01 6.91
CA ASN A 496 40.44 23.14 8.16
C ASN A 496 41.54 24.19 7.94
N GLY A 497 41.14 25.46 7.83
CA GLY A 497 42.00 26.59 8.07
C GLY A 497 42.49 26.39 9.48
N SER A 498 43.81 26.37 9.62
CA SER A 498 44.54 26.25 10.86
C SER A 498 44.02 27.26 11.89
N ALA A 499 42.97 26.90 12.61
CA ALA A 499 42.57 27.56 13.83
C ALA A 499 43.52 27.05 14.90
N THR A 500 44.64 27.77 15.03
CA THR A 500 45.36 27.87 16.28
C THR A 500 44.35 27.94 17.43
N SER A 501 44.57 27.06 18.40
CA SER A 501 43.76 26.91 19.59
C SER A 501 43.66 28.23 20.37
N GLU A 502 42.54 28.93 20.27
CA GLU A 502 42.10 29.81 21.35
C GLU A 502 40.84 29.23 21.98
N LEU A 503 41.10 28.52 23.08
CA LEU A 503 40.18 28.25 24.17
C LEU A 503 39.28 29.47 24.45
N ARG A 504 38.00 29.36 24.13
CA ARG A 504 36.95 30.12 24.84
C ARG A 504 36.14 29.18 25.72
N GLN A 505 36.58 29.12 26.97
CA GLN A 505 35.73 28.82 28.11
C GLN A 505 34.64 29.89 28.23
N CYS A 506 33.37 29.47 28.35
CA CYS A 506 32.29 30.12 29.09
C CYS A 506 31.32 28.99 29.45
N LYS A 507 31.29 28.54 30.72
CA LYS A 507 30.45 29.01 31.83
C LYS A 507 28.96 28.81 31.58
#